data_AF-A5YTA8-F1
#
_entry.id   AF-A5YTA8-F1
#
_cell.length_a   1.000
_cell.length_b   1.000
_cell.length_c   1.000
_cell.angle_alpha   90.00
_cell.angle_beta   90.00
_cell.angle_gamma   90.00
#
_symmetry.space_group_name_H-M   'P 1'
#
loop_
_entity.id
_entity.type
_entity.pdbx_description
1 polymer ?
#
loop_
_entity_poly.entity_id
_entity_poly.type
_entity_poly.pdbx_seq_one_letter_code
_entity_poly.pdbx_strand_id
1 'polypeptide(L)'
;AYDIAGKLVNVPFEKEAFCDKKEGDCGFDKAEWGPLQARVATYKGLVFANWDVQAPDLETYLGDARPYMDVMLDRTPAGTVAIGGMQKWVIPCN
;
A
#
# COMPACT_ATOMS: atom_id res chain seq x y z
N ALA A 1 -2.73 -17.19 -5.93
CA ALA A 1 -2.99 -16.73 -4.56
C ALA A 1 -1.83 -15.84 -4.11
N TYR A 2 -2.13 -14.77 -3.38
CA TYR A 2 -1.15 -13.78 -2.94
C TYR A 2 -1.00 -13.83 -1.43
N ASP A 3 0.19 -13.51 -0.93
CA ASP A 3 0.39 -13.25 0.50
C ASP A 3 -0.05 -11.83 0.88
N ILE A 4 0.06 -11.49 2.17
CA ILE A 4 -0.29 -10.14 2.68
C ILE A 4 0.63 -9.03 2.17
N ALA A 5 1.78 -9.37 1.60
CA ALA A 5 2.70 -8.42 0.97
C ALA A 5 2.39 -8.21 -0.52
N GLY A 6 1.36 -8.88 -1.05
CA GLY A 6 0.98 -8.80 -2.46
C GLY A 6 1.87 -9.64 -3.38
N LYS A 7 2.72 -10.54 -2.86
CA LYS A 7 3.53 -11.43 -3.72
C LYS A 7 2.67 -12.59 -4.20
N LEU A 8 2.75 -12.94 -5.49
CA LEU A 8 2.15 -14.17 -6.00
C LEU A 8 2.91 -15.37 -5.43
N VAL A 9 2.27 -16.14 -4.55
CA VAL A 9 2.92 -17.26 -3.83
C VAL A 9 2.46 -18.62 -4.30
N ASN A 10 1.31 -18.70 -4.95
CA ASN A 10 0.77 -19.97 -5.44
C ASN A 10 0.00 -19.78 -6.74
N VAL A 11 0.26 -20.63 -7.72
CA VAL A 11 -0.46 -20.72 -8.98
C VAL A 11 -1.00 -22.15 -9.11
N PRO A 12 -2.34 -22.36 -9.12
CA PRO A 12 -2.89 -23.69 -9.34
C PRO A 12 -2.37 -24.28 -10.66
N PHE A 13 -1.95 -25.55 -10.62
CA PHE A 13 -1.38 -26.29 -11.74
C PHE A 13 -0.10 -25.68 -12.35
N GLU A 14 0.70 -24.95 -11.57
CA GLU A 14 1.96 -24.36 -12.05
C GLU A 14 2.90 -25.41 -12.63
N LYS A 15 3.01 -26.57 -11.96
CA LYS A 15 3.92 -27.65 -12.37
C LYS A 15 3.50 -28.33 -13.67
N GLU A 16 2.20 -28.42 -13.90
CA GLU A 16 1.61 -29.13 -15.03
C GLU A 16 1.48 -28.27 -16.28
N ALA A 17 1.37 -26.94 -16.13
CA ALA A 17 1.03 -26.03 -17.24
C ALA A 17 2.01 -24.88 -17.46
N PHE A 18 2.83 -24.50 -16.47
CA PHE A 18 3.66 -23.29 -16.53
C PHE A 18 5.18 -23.57 -16.39
N CYS A 19 5.59 -24.83 -16.27
CA CYS A 19 7.00 -25.24 -16.30
C CYS A 19 7.20 -26.62 -16.96
N ASP A 20 8.42 -26.93 -17.37
CA ASP A 20 8.81 -28.23 -17.95
C ASP A 20 9.32 -29.18 -16.86
N LYS A 21 10.36 -28.76 -16.13
CA LYS A 21 11.04 -29.57 -15.09
C LYS A 21 11.05 -28.90 -13.73
N LYS A 22 11.06 -27.56 -13.69
CA LYS A 22 11.08 -26.76 -12.46
C LYS A 22 10.40 -25.42 -12.68
N GLU A 23 9.73 -24.91 -11.66
CA GLU A 23 9.14 -23.56 -11.68
C GLU A 23 10.17 -22.52 -12.18
N GLY A 24 9.73 -21.64 -13.10
CA GLY A 24 10.59 -20.63 -13.73
C GLY A 24 11.35 -21.05 -14.98
N ASP A 25 11.41 -22.34 -15.35
CA ASP A 25 12.22 -22.78 -16.50
C ASP A 25 11.60 -22.52 -17.88
N CYS A 26 10.28 -22.33 -17.95
CA CYS A 26 9.55 -21.97 -19.17
C CYS A 26 9.20 -20.48 -19.25
N GLY A 27 9.89 -19.62 -18.50
CA GLY A 27 9.72 -18.16 -18.56
C GLY A 27 8.55 -17.61 -17.74
N PHE A 28 7.87 -18.44 -16.95
CA PHE A 28 6.89 -17.99 -15.96
C PHE A 28 7.56 -17.89 -14.58
N ASP A 29 7.81 -16.68 -14.09
CA ASP A 29 8.23 -16.43 -12.70
C ASP A 29 7.15 -15.67 -11.95
N LYS A 30 6.62 -16.27 -10.87
CA LYS A 30 5.63 -15.65 -9.98
C LYS A 30 6.07 -14.26 -9.48
N ALA A 31 7.38 -14.01 -9.34
CA ALA A 31 7.91 -12.73 -8.87
C ALA A 31 7.57 -11.54 -9.79
N GLU A 32 7.33 -11.79 -11.08
CA GLU A 32 7.03 -10.74 -12.08
C GLU A 32 5.53 -10.39 -12.16
N TRP A 33 4.67 -11.21 -11.53
CA TRP A 33 3.21 -11.10 -11.62
C TRP A 33 2.57 -10.58 -10.33
N GLY A 34 3.30 -9.78 -9.55
CA GLY A 34 2.74 -9.02 -8.44
C GLY A 34 1.89 -7.84 -8.92
N PRO A 35 0.83 -7.44 -8.19
CA PRO A 35 0.13 -6.19 -8.47
C PRO A 35 1.06 -5.00 -8.23
N LEU A 36 0.81 -3.90 -8.94
CA LEU A 36 1.56 -2.65 -8.77
C LEU A 36 1.52 -2.21 -7.30
N GLN A 37 2.69 -1.86 -6.76
CA GLN A 37 2.85 -1.42 -5.37
C GLN A 37 2.89 0.12 -5.29
N ALA A 38 2.30 0.66 -4.22
CA ALA A 38 2.44 2.07 -3.86
C ALA A 38 3.54 2.24 -2.81
N ARG A 39 4.20 3.39 -2.80
CA ARG A 39 5.00 3.84 -1.66
C ARG A 39 4.06 4.19 -0.52
N VAL A 40 4.36 3.74 0.69
CA VAL A 40 3.54 3.97 1.88
C VAL A 40 4.36 4.74 2.91
N ALA A 41 3.74 5.76 3.52
CA ALA A 41 4.33 6.54 4.60
C ALA A 41 3.26 6.86 5.64
N THR A 42 3.66 7.07 6.90
CA THR A 42 2.75 7.43 7.98
C THR A 42 3.09 8.80 8.53
N TYR A 43 2.06 9.53 8.97
CA TYR A 43 2.21 10.78 9.71
C TYR A 43 1.24 10.80 10.88
N LYS A 44 1.78 10.65 12.09
CA LYS A 44 1.06 10.73 13.38
C LYS A 44 -0.27 9.95 13.42
N GLY A 45 -0.23 8.72 12.92
CA GLY A 45 -1.36 7.79 12.89
C GLY A 45 -2.11 7.71 11.56
N LEU A 46 -1.96 8.71 10.68
CA LEU A 46 -2.52 8.66 9.33
C LEU A 46 -1.60 7.88 8.39
N VAL A 47 -2.18 7.04 7.53
CA VAL A 47 -1.47 6.29 6.49
C VAL A 47 -1.70 6.96 5.14
N PHE A 48 -0.62 7.32 4.45
CA PHE A 48 -0.64 7.90 3.10
C PHE A 48 0.06 6.94 2.13
N ALA A 49 -0.34 7.01 0.85
CA ALA A 49 0.27 6.24 -0.22
C ALA A 49 0.44 7.08 -1.49
N ASN A 50 1.51 6.81 -2.26
CA ASN A 50 1.78 7.45 -3.54
C ASN A 50 2.35 6.43 -4.54
N TRP A 51 1.88 6.47 -5.78
CA TRP A 51 2.33 5.59 -6.86
C TRP A 51 3.66 6.04 -7.49
N ASP A 52 3.94 7.35 -7.49
CA ASP A 52 5.11 7.90 -8.15
C ASP A 52 6.38 7.67 -7.31
N VAL A 53 7.34 6.95 -7.87
CA VAL A 53 8.63 6.64 -7.24
C VAL A 53 9.58 7.84 -7.18
N GLN A 54 9.38 8.85 -8.04
CA GLN A 54 10.19 10.06 -8.10
C GLN A 54 9.60 11.20 -7.27
N ALA A 55 8.37 11.04 -6.75
CA ALA A 55 7.74 12.06 -5.90
C ALA A 55 8.53 12.28 -4.59
N PRO A 56 8.45 13.49 -4.00
CA PRO A 56 9.04 13.77 -2.69
C PRO A 56 8.48 12.82 -1.61
N ASP A 57 9.20 12.68 -0.50
CA ASP A 57 8.67 11.99 0.68
C ASP A 57 7.49 12.76 1.29
N LEU A 58 6.74 12.08 2.18
CA LEU A 58 5.52 12.63 2.76
C LEU A 58 5.75 13.92 3.55
N GLU A 59 6.83 14.02 4.32
CA GLU A 59 7.08 15.20 5.14
C GLU A 59 7.45 16.41 4.29
N THR A 60 8.25 16.19 3.24
CA THR A 60 8.55 17.21 2.23
C THR A 60 7.29 17.66 1.50
N TYR A 61 6.39 16.74 1.13
CA TYR A 61 5.12 17.07 0.49
C TYR A 61 4.18 17.88 1.40
N LEU A 62 4.09 17.53 2.69
CA LEU A 62 3.25 18.24 3.66
C LEU A 62 3.81 19.62 4.02
N GLY A 63 5.14 19.78 4.00
CA GLY A 63 5.82 21.06 4.21
C GLY A 63 5.38 21.77 5.49
N ASP A 64 5.01 23.04 5.34
CA ASP A 64 4.60 23.93 6.43
C ASP A 64 3.14 23.74 6.88
N ALA A 65 2.40 22.81 6.27
CA ALA A 65 1.06 22.44 6.74
C ALA A 65 1.09 21.57 8.00
N ARG A 66 2.24 20.92 8.28
CA ARG A 66 2.43 19.97 9.39
C ARG A 66 1.98 20.51 10.76
N PRO A 67 2.38 21.73 11.20
CA PRO A 67 1.94 22.27 12.49
C PRO A 67 0.41 22.43 12.61
N TYR A 68 -0.30 22.66 11.49
CA TYR A 68 -1.76 22.75 11.50
C TYR A 68 -2.41 21.38 11.68
N MET A 69 -1.83 20.33 11.09
CA MET A 69 -2.29 18.95 11.28
C MET A 69 -2.06 18.48 12.72
N ASP A 70 -0.95 18.91 13.32
CA ASP A 70 -0.55 18.56 14.69
C ASP A 70 -1.54 19.01 15.76
N VAL A 71 -2.28 20.09 15.49
CA VAL A 71 -3.37 20.57 16.38
C VAL A 71 -4.38 19.46 16.70
N MET A 72 -4.61 18.55 15.77
CA MET A 72 -5.46 17.37 15.94
C MET A 72 -4.64 16.11 16.27
N LEU A 73 -3.57 15.87 15.52
CA LEU A 73 -2.89 14.57 15.50
C LEU A 73 -1.87 14.36 16.62
N ASP A 74 -1.37 15.44 17.24
CA ASP A 74 -0.25 15.38 18.19
C ASP A 74 -0.54 16.03 19.54
N ARG A 75 -1.79 15.96 19.99
CA ARG A 75 -2.23 16.58 21.24
C ARG A 75 -1.73 15.86 22.50
N THR A 76 -1.26 14.62 22.35
CA THR A 76 -0.85 13.74 23.44
C THR A 76 0.16 12.72 22.92
N PRO A 77 1.14 12.28 23.75
CA PRO A 77 2.05 11.19 23.41
C PRO A 77 1.35 9.87 23.07
N ALA A 78 0.10 9.69 23.50
CA ALA A 78 -0.69 8.50 23.17
C ALA A 78 -1.17 8.46 21.71
N GLY A 79 -1.03 9.55 20.96
CA GLY A 79 -1.52 9.67 19.59
C GLY A 79 -3.05 9.72 19.50
N THR A 80 -3.58 9.30 18.34
CA THR A 80 -5.03 9.27 18.07
C THR A 80 -5.47 7.86 17.68
N VAL A 81 -6.76 7.56 17.89
CA VAL A 81 -7.37 6.29 17.48
C VAL A 81 -8.64 6.56 16.68
N ALA A 82 -8.86 5.77 15.63
CA ALA A 82 -10.13 5.79 14.91
C ALA A 82 -11.17 4.96 15.68
N ILE A 83 -12.33 5.54 15.93
CA ILE A 83 -13.49 4.79 16.42
C ILE A 83 -13.99 3.90 15.27
N GLY A 84 -14.32 2.65 15.58
CA GLY A 84 -14.77 1.69 14.58
C GLY A 84 -16.02 2.16 13.82
N GLY A 85 -16.04 1.92 12.51
CA GLY A 85 -17.14 2.27 11.61
C GLY A 85 -16.76 3.34 10.58
N MET A 86 -16.54 2.91 9.34
CA MET A 86 -16.29 3.83 8.23
C MET A 86 -17.61 4.09 7.49
N GLN A 87 -18.19 5.28 7.69
CA GLN A 87 -19.37 5.70 6.94
C GLN A 87 -18.99 5.95 5.47
N LYS A 88 -19.78 5.41 4.54
CA LYS A 88 -19.57 5.55 3.08
C LYS A 88 -20.87 5.99 2.41
N TRP A 89 -20.81 7.00 1.56
CA TRP A 89 -21.94 7.47 0.75
C TRP A 89 -21.40 8.07 -0.56
N VAL A 90 -22.28 8.32 -1.53
CA VAL A 90 -21.92 8.85 -2.86
C VAL A 90 -22.46 10.28 -2.99
N ILE A 91 -21.58 11.22 -3.35
CA ILE A 91 -21.94 12.58 -3.76
C ILE A 91 -21.50 12.76 -5.22
N PRO A 92 -22.41 13.06 -6.16
CA PRO A 92 -22.06 13.26 -7.58
C PRO A 92 -21.53 14.69 -7.81
N CYS A 93 -20.34 14.99 -7.29
CA CYS A 93 -19.60 16.23 -7.52
C CYS A 93 -18.13 15.94 -7.87
N ASN A 94 -17.31 16.97 -8.14
CA ASN A 94 -15.85 16.82 -8.25
C ASN A 94 -15.19 16.67 -6.88
#